data_AF-A0A6G3DI40-F1
#
_entry.id   AF-A0A6G3DI40-F1
#
_cell.length_a   1.000
_cell.length_b   1.000
_cell.length_c   1.000
_cell.angle_alpha   90.00
_cell.angle_beta   90.00
_cell.angle_gamma   90.00
#
_symmetry.space_group_name_H-M   'P 1'
#
loop_
_entity.id
_entity.type
_entity.pdbx_description
1 polymer ?
#
loop_
_entity_poly.entity_id
_entity_poly.type
_entity_poly.pdbx_seq_one_letter_code
_entity_poly.pdbx_strand_id
1 'polypeptide(L)'
;MSKLGTLGARLHHGEVGYDFVKNRKIWYGISILITITAIVGLAVRGLHMGIEFQGGAVFTTPKNMSASVAQTETWAEEASGHDAIVQKLGDGSLRIQIAGTDTQQSDQIKEDLSKNLDVSAEKINADLVGPSWGDQIANKAWQGLGIFMVLVVIYLAIAFEWRMALAAFVALIHDITITVGIYALVGFEVTPGTVIGLLTILGYSLYDTVVVFDSLKEQTRDITKQTRWTYAEIANRSINSTLVRSINTTVVALLPVAGLLFIGGGVLGAGMLNDISLSLFVGLAAGAYSSIFIATPLVADLKEAEPQMKALKKRVLAKRAQAAAKGESAESAADEVAYDADESDDAAPAVVGPRNQPASRGRGRGRPSGKRR
;
A
#
# COMPACT_ATOMS: atom_id res chain seq x y z
N MET A 1 -18.16 25.48 4.98
CA MET A 1 -17.34 24.39 4.40
C MET A 1 -16.66 23.64 5.53
N SER A 2 -16.63 22.30 5.49
CA SER A 2 -16.06 21.46 6.56
C SER A 2 -14.57 21.76 6.77
N LYS A 3 -14.10 21.73 8.03
CA LYS A 3 -12.68 21.85 8.39
C LYS A 3 -11.79 20.81 7.67
N LEU A 4 -12.37 19.64 7.34
CA LEU A 4 -11.68 18.59 6.59
C LEU A 4 -11.51 18.94 5.11
N GLY A 5 -12.51 19.58 4.49
CA GLY A 5 -12.44 20.01 3.09
C GLY A 5 -11.46 21.17 2.86
N THR A 6 -11.34 22.07 3.85
CA THR A 6 -10.35 23.15 3.82
C THR A 6 -8.94 22.63 4.08
N LEU A 7 -8.75 21.64 4.95
CA LEU A 7 -7.45 20.99 5.15
C LEU A 7 -7.01 20.22 3.89
N GLY A 8 -7.92 19.46 3.27
CA GLY A 8 -7.65 18.73 2.02
C GLY A 8 -7.33 19.67 0.86
N ALA A 9 -8.06 20.78 0.73
CA ALA A 9 -7.73 21.82 -0.25
C ALA A 9 -6.35 22.44 0.01
N ARG A 10 -6.02 22.76 1.26
CA ARG A 10 -4.71 23.34 1.62
C ARG A 10 -3.54 22.35 1.42
N LEU A 11 -3.76 21.06 1.65
CA LEU A 11 -2.80 20.01 1.28
C LEU A 11 -2.64 19.91 -0.25
N HIS A 12 -3.75 19.99 -1.00
CA HIS A 12 -3.72 19.95 -2.46
C HIS A 12 -3.04 21.17 -3.09
N HIS A 13 -3.11 22.33 -2.45
CA HIS A 13 -2.45 23.57 -2.88
C HIS A 13 -1.04 23.72 -2.28
N GLY A 14 -0.57 22.77 -1.46
CA GLY A 14 0.76 22.79 -0.83
C GLY A 14 0.93 23.81 0.30
N GLU A 15 -0.16 24.38 0.82
CA GLU A 15 -0.16 25.41 1.88
C GLU A 15 0.02 24.84 3.30
N VAL A 16 -0.13 23.52 3.46
CA VAL A 16 0.14 22.79 4.72
C VAL A 16 0.88 21.51 4.36
N GLY A 17 2.11 21.37 4.86
CA GLY A 17 2.94 20.19 4.65
C GLY A 17 3.37 19.57 5.98
N TYR A 18 3.46 18.25 6.02
CA TYR A 18 4.08 17.52 7.13
C TYR A 18 5.56 17.27 6.83
N ASP A 19 6.40 17.28 7.87
CA ASP A 19 7.85 17.06 7.72
C ASP A 19 8.20 15.58 7.95
N PHE A 20 7.98 14.77 6.93
CA PHE A 20 8.27 13.34 6.89
C PHE A 20 9.77 13.09 7.02
N VAL A 21 10.59 13.85 6.29
CA VAL A 21 12.04 13.62 6.20
C VAL A 21 12.74 14.05 7.49
N LYS A 22 12.32 15.13 8.15
CA LYS A 22 12.87 15.52 9.46
C LYS A 22 12.57 14.48 10.54
N ASN A 23 11.37 13.92 10.53
CA ASN A 23 10.93 12.94 11.53
C ASN A 23 11.28 11.48 11.15
N ARG A 24 12.05 11.26 10.09
CA ARG A 24 12.38 9.92 9.56
C ARG A 24 12.95 8.94 10.57
N LYS A 25 13.69 9.39 11.58
CA LYS A 25 14.23 8.50 12.62
C LYS A 25 13.14 7.84 13.45
N ILE A 26 12.05 8.57 13.72
CA ILE A 26 10.88 8.04 14.43
C ILE A 26 10.21 6.98 13.54
N TRP A 27 9.99 7.31 12.26
CA TRP A 27 9.37 6.41 11.30
C TRP A 27 10.21 5.15 11.07
N TYR A 28 11.52 5.26 10.92
CA TYR A 28 12.41 4.11 10.87
C TYR A 28 12.36 3.27 12.14
N GLY A 29 12.33 3.90 13.32
CA GLY A 29 12.17 3.18 14.58
C GLY A 29 10.88 2.35 14.62
N ILE A 30 9.76 2.95 14.21
CA ILE A 30 8.46 2.28 14.12
C ILE A 30 8.51 1.14 13.09
N SER A 31 9.01 1.40 11.88
CA SER A 31 9.09 0.40 10.82
C SER A 31 10.00 -0.76 11.19
N ILE A 32 11.14 -0.50 11.83
CA ILE A 32 12.06 -1.53 12.33
C ILE A 32 11.37 -2.37 13.39
N LEU A 33 10.66 -1.75 14.34
CA LEU A 33 9.93 -2.48 15.39
C LEU A 33 8.85 -3.39 14.80
N ILE A 34 8.06 -2.88 13.85
CA ILE A 34 7.01 -3.66 13.18
C ILE A 34 7.65 -4.81 12.38
N THR A 35 8.73 -4.52 11.64
CA THR A 35 9.46 -5.53 10.85
C THR A 35 10.05 -6.63 11.74
N ILE A 36 10.67 -6.27 12.87
CA ILE A 36 11.20 -7.24 13.84
C ILE A 36 10.05 -8.07 14.41
N THR A 37 8.93 -7.46 14.75
CA THR A 37 7.76 -8.18 15.28
C THR A 37 7.22 -9.17 14.26
N ALA A 38 7.12 -8.77 12.99
CA ALA A 38 6.74 -9.63 11.87
C ALA A 38 7.71 -10.81 11.68
N ILE A 39 9.03 -10.56 11.70
CA ILE A 39 10.05 -11.60 11.56
C ILE A 39 10.03 -12.57 12.76
N VAL A 40 9.92 -12.06 13.98
CA VAL A 40 9.84 -12.90 15.19
C VAL A 40 8.55 -13.73 15.18
N GLY A 41 7.43 -13.14 14.77
CA GLY A 41 6.16 -13.86 14.58
C GLY A 41 6.32 -15.02 13.61
N LEU A 42 6.92 -14.75 12.45
CA LEU A 42 7.22 -15.76 11.43
C LEU A 42 8.15 -16.86 11.95
N ALA A 43 9.20 -16.51 12.70
CA ALA A 43 10.17 -17.47 13.21
C ALA A 43 9.62 -18.36 14.32
N VAL A 44 8.72 -17.83 15.16
CA VAL A 44 8.17 -18.55 16.33
C VAL A 44 6.92 -19.36 15.97
N ARG A 45 6.00 -18.80 15.18
CA ARG A 45 4.74 -19.47 14.83
C ARG A 45 4.81 -20.23 13.50
N GLY A 46 5.67 -19.79 12.58
CA GLY A 46 5.65 -20.30 11.21
C GLY A 46 4.44 -19.77 10.42
N LEU A 47 4.25 -20.31 9.22
CA LEU A 47 3.10 -20.04 8.37
C LEU A 47 2.14 -21.23 8.41
N HIS A 48 0.86 -20.95 8.58
CA HIS A 48 -0.20 -21.93 8.43
C HIS A 48 -0.43 -22.10 6.93
N MET A 49 0.15 -23.14 6.33
CA MET A 49 0.06 -23.36 4.89
C MET A 49 -1.23 -24.10 4.58
N GLY A 50 -1.95 -23.64 3.56
CA GLY A 50 -3.22 -24.25 3.20
C GLY A 50 -3.10 -25.57 2.46
N ILE A 51 -4.26 -26.17 2.22
CA ILE A 51 -4.39 -27.48 1.57
C ILE A 51 -3.69 -27.53 0.20
N GLU A 52 -3.64 -26.43 -0.55
CA GLU A 52 -2.98 -26.39 -1.85
C GLU A 52 -1.46 -26.34 -1.77
N PHE A 53 -0.86 -26.21 -0.58
CA PHE A 53 0.58 -26.30 -0.38
C PHE A 53 0.99 -27.54 0.40
N GLN A 54 0.21 -27.97 1.40
CA GLN A 54 0.52 -29.16 2.21
C GLN A 54 -0.08 -30.46 1.64
N GLY A 55 -1.06 -30.36 0.75
CA GLY A 55 -1.96 -31.47 0.46
C GLY A 55 -2.99 -31.68 1.58
N GLY A 56 -3.95 -32.57 1.39
CA GLY A 56 -4.99 -32.86 2.39
C GLY A 56 -6.27 -33.41 1.79
N ALA A 57 -7.37 -33.28 2.54
CA ALA A 57 -8.69 -33.75 2.13
C ALA A 57 -9.75 -32.65 2.23
N VAL A 58 -10.64 -32.61 1.24
CA VAL A 58 -11.83 -31.76 1.22
C VAL A 58 -13.06 -32.65 1.31
N PHE A 59 -13.84 -32.49 2.36
CA PHE A 59 -15.12 -33.17 2.54
C PHE A 59 -16.27 -32.23 2.21
N THR A 60 -17.19 -32.69 1.37
CA THR A 60 -18.41 -31.94 1.04
C THR A 60 -19.63 -32.71 1.50
N THR A 61 -20.41 -32.11 2.39
CA THR A 61 -21.64 -32.70 2.91
C THR A 61 -22.79 -32.59 1.92
N PRO A 62 -23.91 -33.30 2.13
CA PRO A 62 -25.14 -33.07 1.37
C PRO A 62 -25.68 -31.64 1.52
N LYS A 63 -26.56 -31.27 0.60
CA LYS A 63 -27.26 -29.98 0.58
C LYS A 63 -28.20 -29.84 1.78
N ASN A 64 -28.56 -28.59 2.11
CA ASN A 64 -29.51 -28.23 3.17
C ASN A 64 -29.14 -28.75 4.58
N MET A 65 -27.85 -28.77 4.93
CA MET A 65 -27.44 -29.10 6.29
C MET A 65 -27.86 -27.99 7.28
N SER A 66 -28.41 -28.43 8.41
CA SER A 66 -28.74 -27.57 9.56
C SER A 66 -27.57 -27.40 10.53
N ALA A 67 -26.51 -28.20 10.38
CA ALA A 67 -25.34 -28.15 11.24
C ALA A 67 -24.66 -26.76 11.21
N SER A 68 -24.21 -26.32 12.38
CA SER A 68 -23.45 -25.08 12.51
C SER A 68 -22.04 -25.25 11.95
N VAL A 69 -21.53 -24.23 11.28
CA VAL A 69 -20.14 -24.18 10.77
C VAL A 69 -19.16 -24.41 11.92
N ALA A 70 -19.30 -23.66 13.02
CA ALA A 70 -18.40 -23.74 14.16
C ALA A 70 -18.41 -25.12 14.86
N GLN A 71 -19.57 -25.78 14.93
CA GLN A 71 -19.64 -27.14 15.51
C GLN A 71 -18.96 -28.17 14.60
N THR A 72 -19.19 -28.04 13.29
CA THR A 72 -18.59 -28.93 12.29
C THR A 72 -17.08 -28.76 12.25
N GLU A 73 -16.58 -27.54 12.45
CA GLU A 73 -15.15 -27.22 12.56
C GLU A 73 -14.52 -27.96 13.74
N THR A 74 -15.09 -27.84 14.94
CA THR A 74 -14.61 -28.58 16.12
C THR A 74 -14.62 -30.09 15.91
N TRP A 75 -15.67 -30.64 15.30
CA TRP A 75 -15.73 -32.08 15.01
C TRP A 75 -14.69 -32.53 13.97
N ALA A 76 -14.42 -31.71 12.97
CA ALA A 76 -13.40 -31.98 11.97
C ALA A 76 -11.99 -31.92 12.56
N GLU A 77 -11.73 -30.97 13.45
CA GLU A 77 -10.47 -30.86 14.19
C GLU A 77 -10.25 -32.05 15.12
N GLU A 78 -11.27 -32.45 15.88
CA GLU A 78 -11.22 -33.62 16.76
C GLU A 78 -10.99 -34.92 16.00
N ALA A 79 -11.65 -35.09 14.84
CA ALA A 79 -11.54 -36.29 14.01
C ALA A 79 -10.18 -36.39 13.29
N SER A 80 -9.60 -35.26 12.88
CA SER A 80 -8.37 -35.24 12.09
C SER A 80 -7.11 -34.99 12.90
N GLY A 81 -7.21 -34.38 14.08
CA GLY A 81 -6.09 -33.87 14.85
C GLY A 81 -5.37 -32.68 14.20
N HIS A 82 -5.97 -32.07 13.19
CA HIS A 82 -5.45 -30.93 12.43
C HIS A 82 -6.47 -29.80 12.41
N ASP A 83 -6.01 -28.56 12.19
CA ASP A 83 -6.90 -27.42 11.97
C ASP A 83 -7.81 -27.70 10.76
N ALA A 84 -9.10 -27.39 10.89
CA ALA A 84 -10.09 -27.58 9.84
C ALA A 84 -10.75 -26.26 9.47
N ILE A 85 -11.04 -26.06 8.19
CA ILE A 85 -11.74 -24.86 7.72
C ILE A 85 -13.09 -25.29 7.16
N VAL A 86 -14.16 -24.82 7.79
CA VAL A 86 -15.54 -25.15 7.39
C VAL A 86 -16.22 -23.95 6.78
N GLN A 87 -16.83 -24.16 5.61
CA GLN A 87 -17.56 -23.13 4.88
C GLN A 87 -18.93 -23.64 4.46
N LYS A 88 -19.95 -22.81 4.66
CA LYS A 88 -21.29 -23.11 4.17
C LYS A 88 -21.44 -22.64 2.73
N LEU A 89 -21.77 -23.57 1.84
CA LEU A 89 -22.03 -23.31 0.43
C LEU A 89 -23.46 -22.77 0.24
N GLY A 90 -23.71 -22.11 -0.90
CA GLY A 90 -24.98 -21.43 -1.18
C GLY A 90 -26.21 -22.35 -1.25
N ASP A 91 -26.03 -23.66 -1.40
CA ASP A 91 -27.07 -24.69 -1.36
C ASP A 91 -27.23 -25.35 0.02
N GLY A 92 -26.59 -24.78 1.04
CA GLY A 92 -26.62 -25.26 2.41
C GLY A 92 -25.76 -26.48 2.70
N SER A 93 -24.98 -26.97 1.75
CA SER A 93 -23.91 -27.94 2.04
C SER A 93 -22.75 -27.30 2.80
N LEU A 94 -21.97 -28.12 3.49
CA LEU A 94 -20.75 -27.71 4.19
C LEU A 94 -19.55 -28.26 3.44
N ARG A 95 -18.57 -27.40 3.19
CA ARG A 95 -17.25 -27.75 2.67
C ARG A 95 -16.26 -27.69 3.82
N ILE A 96 -15.64 -28.82 4.14
CA ILE A 96 -14.70 -29.00 5.24
C ILE A 96 -13.33 -29.26 4.61
N GLN A 97 -12.35 -28.43 4.90
CA GLN A 97 -10.99 -28.56 4.36
C GLN A 97 -10.03 -28.88 5.50
N ILE A 98 -9.23 -29.92 5.33
CA ILE A 98 -8.24 -30.35 6.31
C ILE A 98 -6.91 -30.53 5.58
N ALA A 99 -5.94 -29.69 5.92
CA ALA A 99 -4.59 -29.76 5.37
C ALA A 99 -3.76 -30.85 6.08
N GLY A 100 -2.75 -31.39 5.40
CA GLY A 100 -1.79 -32.34 5.99
C GLY A 100 -2.32 -33.76 6.23
N THR A 101 -3.52 -34.08 5.76
CA THR A 101 -4.14 -35.41 5.91
C THR A 101 -3.83 -36.33 4.74
N ASP A 102 -3.58 -37.61 5.00
CA ASP A 102 -3.38 -38.63 3.96
C ASP A 102 -4.66 -39.42 3.59
N THR A 103 -4.57 -40.28 2.58
CA THR A 103 -5.70 -41.07 2.09
C THR A 103 -6.26 -42.05 3.14
N GLN A 104 -5.42 -42.59 4.03
CA GLN A 104 -5.87 -43.53 5.07
C GLN A 104 -6.61 -42.83 6.20
N GLN A 105 -6.14 -41.65 6.59
CA GLN A 105 -6.79 -40.81 7.58
C GLN A 105 -8.11 -40.23 7.04
N SER A 106 -8.18 -39.94 5.74
CA SER A 106 -9.36 -39.38 5.10
C SER A 106 -10.61 -40.24 5.28
N ASP A 107 -10.50 -41.57 5.13
CA ASP A 107 -11.63 -42.49 5.31
C ASP A 107 -12.11 -42.52 6.77
N GLN A 108 -11.20 -42.49 7.73
CA GLN A 108 -11.53 -42.45 9.16
C GLN A 108 -12.20 -41.12 9.54
N ILE A 109 -11.65 -40.00 9.07
CA ILE A 109 -12.23 -38.67 9.29
C ILE A 109 -13.63 -38.60 8.68
N LYS A 110 -13.82 -39.15 7.48
CA LYS A 110 -15.11 -39.23 6.82
C LYS A 110 -16.12 -40.03 7.64
N GLU A 111 -15.72 -41.17 8.20
CA GLU A 111 -16.57 -41.97 9.07
C GLU A 111 -16.98 -41.22 10.35
N ASP A 112 -16.05 -40.51 10.98
CA ASP A 112 -16.34 -39.77 12.21
C ASP A 112 -17.20 -38.53 11.95
N LEU A 113 -16.93 -37.80 10.87
CA LEU A 113 -17.81 -36.72 10.38
C LEU A 113 -19.21 -37.25 10.07
N SER A 114 -19.33 -38.45 9.49
CA SER A 114 -20.63 -39.07 9.18
C SER A 114 -21.47 -39.31 10.44
N LYS A 115 -20.84 -39.76 11.54
CA LYS A 115 -21.51 -39.99 12.83
C LYS A 115 -21.93 -38.68 13.49
N ASN A 116 -21.04 -37.68 13.50
CA ASN A 116 -21.29 -36.40 14.16
C ASN A 116 -22.34 -35.56 13.44
N LEU A 117 -22.39 -35.64 12.10
CA LEU A 117 -23.33 -34.91 11.28
C LEU A 117 -24.67 -35.64 11.08
N ASP A 118 -24.80 -36.88 11.54
CA ASP A 118 -25.95 -37.78 11.31
C ASP A 118 -26.29 -37.95 9.81
N VAL A 119 -25.24 -38.18 9.01
CA VAL A 119 -25.33 -38.36 7.55
C VAL A 119 -24.59 -39.63 7.16
N SER A 120 -25.14 -40.43 6.24
CA SER A 120 -24.42 -41.57 5.66
C SER A 120 -23.09 -41.14 5.05
N ALA A 121 -22.00 -41.84 5.38
CA ALA A 121 -20.66 -41.58 4.85
C ALA A 121 -20.64 -41.56 3.31
N GLU A 122 -21.44 -42.38 2.64
CA GLU A 122 -21.55 -42.41 1.17
C GLU A 122 -22.02 -41.07 0.58
N LYS A 123 -22.74 -40.27 1.37
CA LYS A 123 -23.24 -38.96 0.94
C LYS A 123 -22.24 -37.82 1.21
N ILE A 124 -21.14 -38.09 1.91
CA ILE A 124 -20.04 -37.16 2.07
C ILE A 124 -19.06 -37.41 0.91
N ASN A 125 -18.91 -36.43 0.03
CA ASN A 125 -17.88 -36.52 -1.00
C ASN A 125 -16.52 -36.16 -0.39
N ALA A 126 -15.46 -36.90 -0.74
CA ALA A 126 -14.11 -36.65 -0.26
C ALA A 126 -13.17 -36.51 -1.45
N ASP A 127 -12.61 -35.31 -1.62
CA ASP A 127 -11.62 -35.00 -2.64
C ASP A 127 -10.24 -34.87 -1.99
N LEU A 128 -9.26 -35.64 -2.46
CA LEU A 128 -7.90 -35.63 -1.94
C LEU A 128 -7.00 -34.73 -2.79
N VAL A 129 -6.27 -33.83 -2.13
CA VAL A 129 -5.23 -33.02 -2.73
C VAL A 129 -3.89 -33.68 -2.42
N GLY A 130 -3.23 -34.21 -3.44
CA GLY A 130 -1.96 -34.92 -3.29
C GLY A 130 -0.80 -33.99 -2.91
N PRO A 131 0.15 -34.44 -2.06
CA PRO A 131 1.32 -33.64 -1.68
C PRO A 131 2.16 -33.14 -2.87
N SER A 132 2.25 -33.95 -3.94
CA SER A 132 3.00 -33.60 -5.16
C SER A 132 2.39 -32.43 -5.94
N TRP A 133 1.09 -32.19 -5.80
CA TRP A 133 0.45 -30.99 -6.32
C TRP A 133 0.84 -29.77 -5.47
N GLY A 134 0.81 -29.93 -4.14
CA GLY A 134 1.22 -28.90 -3.18
C GLY A 134 2.63 -28.39 -3.41
N ASP A 135 3.59 -29.31 -3.53
CA ASP A 135 4.99 -28.99 -3.82
C ASP A 135 5.16 -28.22 -5.14
N GLN A 136 4.43 -28.61 -6.18
CA GLN A 136 4.49 -27.92 -7.47
C GLN A 136 3.94 -26.50 -7.40
N ILE A 137 2.83 -26.30 -6.68
CA ILE A 137 2.20 -25.00 -6.53
C ILE A 137 3.06 -24.08 -5.64
N ALA A 138 3.59 -24.59 -4.53
CA ALA A 138 4.53 -23.88 -3.66
C ALA A 138 5.78 -23.42 -4.44
N ASN A 139 6.38 -24.32 -5.23
CA ASN A 139 7.55 -23.99 -6.04
C ASN A 139 7.25 -22.92 -7.09
N LYS A 140 6.10 -22.99 -7.78
CA LYS A 140 5.66 -21.97 -8.74
C LYS A 140 5.42 -20.62 -8.07
N ALA A 141 4.84 -20.60 -6.87
CA ALA A 141 4.62 -19.38 -6.09
C ALA A 141 5.94 -18.68 -5.76
N TRP A 142 6.92 -19.42 -5.22
CA TRP A 142 8.25 -18.88 -4.90
C TRP A 142 9.02 -18.42 -6.14
N GLN A 143 8.95 -19.19 -7.23
CA GLN A 143 9.55 -18.79 -8.51
C GLN A 143 8.92 -17.51 -9.06
N GLY A 144 7.58 -17.40 -9.01
CA GLY A 144 6.85 -16.21 -9.44
C GLY A 144 7.26 -14.97 -8.65
N LEU A 145 7.37 -15.08 -7.33
CA LEU A 145 7.85 -14.00 -6.46
C LEU A 145 9.29 -13.60 -6.81
N GLY A 146 10.19 -14.56 -6.98
CA GLY A 146 11.58 -14.29 -7.36
C GLY A 146 11.70 -13.57 -8.71
N ILE A 147 10.99 -14.06 -9.73
CA ILE A 147 10.94 -13.44 -11.06
C ILE A 147 10.39 -12.02 -10.96
N PHE A 148 9.29 -11.81 -10.22
CA PHE A 148 8.72 -10.48 -10.00
C PHE A 148 9.73 -9.52 -9.38
N MET A 149 10.43 -9.92 -8.30
CA MET A 149 11.42 -9.06 -7.65
C MET A 149 12.56 -8.67 -8.59
N VAL A 150 13.04 -9.62 -9.41
CA VAL A 150 14.08 -9.33 -10.41
C VAL A 150 13.59 -8.33 -11.46
N LEU A 151 12.38 -8.54 -12.00
CA LEU A 151 11.79 -7.64 -12.99
C LEU A 151 11.57 -6.23 -12.43
N VAL A 152 11.14 -6.11 -11.17
CA VAL A 152 10.98 -4.81 -10.52
C VAL A 152 12.31 -4.10 -10.32
N VAL A 153 13.37 -4.80 -9.91
CA VAL A 153 14.71 -4.22 -9.81
C VAL A 153 15.19 -3.71 -11.17
N ILE A 154 15.02 -4.50 -12.24
CA ILE A 154 15.38 -4.10 -13.60
C ILE A 154 14.59 -2.85 -14.02
N TYR A 155 13.27 -2.87 -13.83
CA TYR A 155 12.41 -1.73 -14.13
C TYR A 155 12.86 -0.46 -13.39
N LEU A 156 13.08 -0.56 -12.08
CA LEU A 156 13.51 0.56 -11.25
C LEU A 156 14.90 1.08 -11.64
N ALA A 157 15.83 0.21 -12.03
CA ALA A 157 17.15 0.60 -12.49
C ALA A 157 17.13 1.33 -13.84
N ILE A 158 16.14 1.06 -14.70
CA ILE A 158 15.94 1.78 -15.97
C ILE A 158 15.22 3.11 -15.73
N ALA A 159 14.18 3.12 -14.89
CA ALA A 159 13.35 4.30 -14.66
C ALA A 159 14.03 5.35 -13.75
N PHE A 160 14.79 4.88 -12.76
CA PHE A 160 15.39 5.68 -11.70
C PHE A 160 16.87 5.39 -11.53
N GLU A 161 17.55 6.28 -10.81
CA GLU A 161 18.93 6.05 -10.40
C GLU A 161 19.05 4.96 -9.34
N TRP A 162 20.23 4.34 -9.21
CA TRP A 162 20.43 3.17 -8.36
C TRP A 162 20.09 3.40 -6.88
N ARG A 163 20.29 4.61 -6.33
CA ARG A 163 19.94 4.94 -4.93
C ARG A 163 18.43 4.97 -4.71
N MET A 164 17.68 5.50 -5.68
CA MET A 164 16.23 5.45 -5.68
C MET A 164 15.76 4.00 -5.83
N ALA A 165 16.28 3.27 -6.81
CA ALA A 165 15.94 1.86 -7.02
C ALA A 165 16.18 1.00 -5.76
N LEU A 166 17.31 1.21 -5.06
CA LEU A 166 17.60 0.53 -3.80
C LEU A 166 16.58 0.88 -2.70
N ALA A 167 16.22 2.15 -2.55
CA ALA A 167 15.26 2.57 -1.55
C ALA A 167 13.85 2.00 -1.80
N ALA A 168 13.41 1.99 -3.06
CA ALA A 168 12.17 1.33 -3.46
C ALA A 168 12.20 -0.18 -3.20
N PHE A 169 13.31 -0.85 -3.53
CA PHE A 169 13.47 -2.28 -3.26
C PHE A 169 13.40 -2.63 -1.77
N VAL A 170 14.03 -1.82 -0.91
CA VAL A 170 13.94 -1.97 0.55
C VAL A 170 12.50 -1.78 1.04
N ALA A 171 11.76 -0.81 0.51
CA ALA A 171 10.36 -0.61 0.85
C ALA A 171 9.49 -1.82 0.43
N LEU A 172 9.72 -2.40 -0.74
CA LEU A 172 9.02 -3.61 -1.18
C LEU A 172 9.31 -4.82 -0.30
N ILE A 173 10.58 -5.04 0.08
CA ILE A 173 10.93 -6.11 1.03
C ILE A 173 10.21 -5.91 2.36
N HIS A 174 10.16 -4.68 2.84
CA HIS A 174 9.44 -4.33 4.05
C HIS A 174 7.94 -4.66 3.92
N ASP A 175 7.29 -4.34 2.80
CA ASP A 175 5.87 -4.63 2.57
C ASP A 175 5.57 -6.14 2.58
N ILE A 176 6.40 -6.92 1.89
CA ILE A 176 6.30 -8.40 1.90
C ILE A 176 6.45 -8.91 3.33
N THR A 177 7.46 -8.42 4.05
CA THR A 177 7.78 -8.88 5.40
C THR A 177 6.63 -8.60 6.36
N ILE A 178 6.05 -7.40 6.31
CA ILE A 178 4.89 -7.05 7.13
C ILE A 178 3.69 -7.92 6.78
N THR A 179 3.40 -8.07 5.48
CA THR A 179 2.24 -8.83 5.02
C THR A 179 2.34 -10.29 5.46
N VAL A 180 3.48 -10.95 5.20
CA VAL A 180 3.73 -12.34 5.61
C VAL A 180 3.80 -12.47 7.14
N GLY A 181 4.39 -11.50 7.83
CA GLY A 181 4.47 -11.51 9.29
C GLY A 181 3.12 -11.40 9.97
N ILE A 182 2.18 -10.63 9.41
CA ILE A 182 0.80 -10.55 9.92
C ILE A 182 0.08 -11.89 9.73
N TYR A 183 0.29 -12.58 8.60
CA TYR A 183 -0.23 -13.93 8.40
C TYR A 183 0.27 -14.90 9.49
N ALA A 184 1.59 -14.89 9.75
CA ALA A 184 2.16 -15.71 10.81
C ALA A 184 1.67 -15.34 12.22
N LEU A 185 1.57 -14.04 12.54
CA LEU A 185 1.19 -13.55 13.87
C LEU A 185 -0.28 -13.76 14.19
N VAL A 186 -1.16 -13.78 13.19
CA VAL A 186 -2.59 -14.03 13.42
C VAL A 186 -2.93 -15.51 13.24
N GLY A 187 -2.12 -16.25 12.49
CA GLY A 187 -2.40 -17.65 12.16
C GLY A 187 -3.32 -17.79 10.95
N PHE A 188 -3.27 -16.83 10.02
CA PHE A 188 -4.05 -16.93 8.80
C PHE A 188 -3.44 -17.93 7.82
N GLU A 189 -4.32 -18.66 7.15
CA GLU A 189 -3.93 -19.65 6.15
C GLU A 189 -3.29 -18.96 4.92
N VAL A 190 -2.15 -19.48 4.48
CA VAL A 190 -1.49 -19.07 3.26
C VAL A 190 -1.95 -19.99 2.14
N THR A 191 -2.68 -19.45 1.18
CA THR A 191 -3.17 -20.18 0.00
C THR A 191 -2.52 -19.60 -1.27
N PRO A 192 -2.67 -20.25 -2.43
CA PRO A 192 -2.26 -19.65 -3.71
C PRO A 192 -2.93 -18.29 -3.94
N GLY A 193 -4.14 -18.10 -3.41
CA GLY A 193 -4.82 -16.80 -3.39
C GLY A 193 -4.03 -15.73 -2.63
N THR A 194 -3.48 -16.07 -1.45
CA THR A 194 -2.60 -15.19 -0.68
C THR A 194 -1.38 -14.73 -1.50
N VAL A 195 -0.77 -15.64 -2.27
CA VAL A 195 0.38 -15.30 -3.13
C VAL A 195 -0.03 -14.36 -4.26
N ILE A 196 -1.18 -14.58 -4.89
CA ILE A 196 -1.74 -13.68 -5.91
C ILE A 196 -1.98 -12.29 -5.32
N GLY A 197 -2.57 -12.23 -4.12
CA GLY A 197 -2.77 -10.98 -3.39
C GLY A 197 -1.43 -10.28 -3.10
N LEU A 198 -0.42 -11.01 -2.63
CA LEU A 198 0.91 -10.49 -2.35
C LEU A 198 1.62 -9.95 -3.61
N LEU A 199 1.53 -10.64 -4.75
CA LEU A 199 2.08 -10.11 -6.01
C LEU A 199 1.33 -8.86 -6.47
N THR A 200 0.01 -8.82 -6.25
CA THR A 200 -0.83 -7.68 -6.61
C THR A 200 -0.49 -6.44 -5.78
N ILE A 201 -0.33 -6.57 -4.45
CA ILE A 201 0.02 -5.44 -3.58
C ILE A 201 1.41 -4.89 -3.88
N LEU A 202 2.35 -5.72 -4.32
CA LEU A 202 3.67 -5.22 -4.71
C LEU A 202 3.62 -4.34 -5.96
N GLY A 203 2.79 -4.69 -6.95
CA GLY A 203 2.54 -3.84 -8.10
C GLY A 203 1.90 -2.50 -7.69
N TYR A 204 0.98 -2.54 -6.73
CA TYR A 204 0.31 -1.34 -6.23
C TYR A 204 1.25 -0.43 -5.42
N SER A 205 2.05 -1.01 -4.51
CA SER A 205 3.07 -0.30 -3.72
C SER A 205 4.14 0.33 -4.62
N LEU A 206 4.54 -0.38 -5.68
CA LEU A 206 5.46 0.14 -6.68
C LEU A 206 4.88 1.37 -7.38
N TYR A 207 3.60 1.36 -7.77
CA TYR A 207 2.96 2.51 -8.42
C TYR A 207 3.06 3.78 -7.57
N ASP A 208 2.75 3.68 -6.27
CA ASP A 208 2.83 4.84 -5.37
C ASP A 208 4.26 5.34 -5.20
N THR A 209 5.21 4.42 -5.02
CA THR A 209 6.64 4.75 -4.91
C THR A 209 7.17 5.44 -6.18
N VAL A 210 6.80 4.96 -7.36
CA VAL A 210 7.19 5.52 -8.66
C VAL A 210 6.69 6.97 -8.80
N VAL A 211 5.45 7.26 -8.40
CA VAL A 211 4.87 8.61 -8.52
C VAL A 211 5.61 9.61 -7.62
N VAL A 212 5.90 9.23 -6.36
CA VAL A 212 6.66 10.10 -5.45
C VAL A 212 8.09 10.30 -5.96
N PHE A 213 8.72 9.24 -6.49
CA PHE A 213 10.09 9.31 -7.00
C PHE A 213 10.20 10.10 -8.30
N ASP A 214 9.19 10.04 -9.17
CA ASP A 214 9.16 10.85 -10.38
C ASP A 214 9.08 12.34 -10.03
N SER A 215 8.20 12.71 -9.10
CA SER A 215 8.12 14.06 -8.56
C SER A 215 9.45 14.51 -7.92
N LEU A 216 10.11 13.63 -7.17
CA LEU A 216 11.42 13.91 -6.58
C LEU A 216 12.51 14.10 -7.65
N LYS A 217 12.56 13.23 -8.65
CA LYS A 217 13.51 13.30 -9.76
C LYS A 217 13.34 14.59 -10.55
N GLU A 218 12.10 14.98 -10.83
CA GLU A 218 11.79 16.24 -11.51
C GLU A 218 12.22 17.46 -10.69
N GLN A 219 11.85 17.50 -9.40
CA GLN A 219 12.20 18.62 -8.52
C GLN A 219 13.71 18.71 -8.20
N THR A 220 14.48 17.65 -8.45
CA THR A 220 15.93 17.60 -8.16
C THR A 220 16.83 17.75 -9.39
N ARG A 221 16.26 17.92 -10.60
CA ARG A 221 17.00 17.92 -11.89
C ARG A 221 18.20 18.88 -11.94
N ASP A 222 18.11 20.03 -11.27
CA ASP A 222 19.18 21.05 -11.22
C ASP A 222 19.52 21.48 -9.78
N ILE A 223 19.31 20.58 -8.81
CA ILE A 223 19.41 20.91 -7.39
C ILE A 223 20.79 21.44 -6.97
N THR A 224 21.86 21.03 -7.64
CA THR A 224 23.23 21.45 -7.32
C THR A 224 23.56 22.88 -7.76
N LYS A 225 22.74 23.48 -8.64
CA LYS A 225 22.92 24.85 -9.16
C LYS A 225 22.26 25.91 -8.28
N GLN A 226 21.32 25.51 -7.42
CA GLN A 226 20.59 26.43 -6.53
C GLN A 226 21.16 26.46 -5.10
N THR A 227 20.71 27.43 -4.30
CA THR A 227 21.16 27.67 -2.90
C THR A 227 20.02 27.89 -1.91
N ARG A 228 18.78 27.60 -2.33
CA ARG A 228 17.55 27.82 -1.57
C ARG A 228 17.16 26.60 -0.74
N TRP A 229 17.26 25.40 -1.30
CA TRP A 229 16.74 24.15 -0.71
C TRP A 229 17.81 23.07 -0.62
N THR A 230 17.73 22.27 0.44
CA THR A 230 18.49 21.02 0.59
C THR A 230 17.77 19.87 -0.12
N TYR A 231 18.49 18.76 -0.35
CA TYR A 231 17.86 17.56 -0.93
C TYR A 231 16.73 17.02 -0.04
N ALA A 232 16.93 16.98 1.28
CA ALA A 232 15.92 16.54 2.23
C ALA A 232 14.64 17.40 2.20
N GLU A 233 14.77 18.72 2.02
CA GLU A 233 13.61 19.61 1.92
C GLU A 233 12.83 19.40 0.62
N ILE A 234 13.53 19.19 -0.50
CA ILE A 234 12.87 18.85 -1.77
C ILE A 234 12.20 17.48 -1.67
N ALA A 235 12.88 16.46 -1.09
CA ALA A 235 12.27 15.16 -0.82
C ALA A 235 11.00 15.28 0.01
N ASN A 236 11.00 16.10 1.07
CA ASN A 236 9.80 16.34 1.85
C ASN A 236 8.70 17.03 1.02
N ARG A 237 9.07 18.00 0.19
CA ARG A 237 8.13 18.69 -0.70
C ARG A 237 7.50 17.74 -1.71
N SER A 238 8.28 16.84 -2.31
CA SER A 238 7.80 15.85 -3.28
C SER A 238 6.79 14.89 -2.68
N ILE A 239 7.01 14.43 -1.43
CA ILE A 239 6.02 13.64 -0.68
C ILE A 239 4.74 14.46 -0.50
N ASN A 240 4.83 15.68 -0.01
CA ASN A 240 3.64 16.50 0.26
C ASN A 240 2.84 16.83 -1.01
N SER A 241 3.51 17.09 -2.15
CA SER A 241 2.82 17.36 -3.42
C SER A 241 2.10 16.14 -4.01
N THR A 242 2.48 14.94 -3.61
CA THR A 242 1.90 13.67 -4.10
C THR A 242 0.97 13.02 -3.07
N LEU A 243 1.05 13.42 -1.80
CA LEU A 243 0.35 12.79 -0.68
C LEU A 243 -1.16 12.63 -0.88
N VAL A 244 -1.86 13.67 -1.36
CA VAL A 244 -3.31 13.59 -1.60
C VAL A 244 -3.64 12.54 -2.66
N ARG A 245 -2.82 12.43 -3.70
CA ARG A 245 -2.98 11.41 -4.73
C ARG A 245 -2.75 10.02 -4.12
N SER A 246 -1.63 9.82 -3.42
CA SER A 246 -1.27 8.55 -2.77
C SER A 246 -2.34 8.06 -1.78
N ILE A 247 -2.88 8.98 -0.97
CA ILE A 247 -3.98 8.67 -0.05
C ILE A 247 -5.24 8.31 -0.84
N ASN A 248 -5.60 9.09 -1.86
CA ASN A 248 -6.82 8.83 -2.64
C ASN A 248 -6.76 7.48 -3.36
N THR A 249 -5.65 7.16 -4.02
CA THR A 249 -5.49 5.87 -4.68
C THR A 249 -5.62 4.75 -3.66
N THR A 250 -4.86 4.81 -2.57
CA THR A 250 -4.88 3.80 -1.50
C THR A 250 -6.28 3.62 -0.91
N VAL A 251 -6.99 4.71 -0.57
CA VAL A 251 -8.34 4.64 0.02
C VAL A 251 -9.34 4.06 -0.97
N VAL A 252 -9.29 4.48 -2.24
CA VAL A 252 -10.17 3.96 -3.29
C VAL A 252 -9.94 2.47 -3.54
N ALA A 253 -8.70 1.99 -3.41
CA ALA A 253 -8.39 0.55 -3.50
C ALA A 253 -8.77 -0.22 -2.22
N LEU A 254 -8.52 0.35 -1.04
CA LEU A 254 -8.79 -0.29 0.24
C LEU A 254 -10.28 -0.43 0.53
N LEU A 255 -11.14 0.52 0.15
CA LEU A 255 -12.56 0.48 0.50
C LEU A 255 -13.30 -0.74 -0.07
N PRO A 256 -13.20 -1.09 -1.36
CA PRO A 256 -13.79 -2.31 -1.90
C PRO A 256 -13.18 -3.57 -1.30
N VAL A 257 -11.86 -3.59 -1.10
CA VAL A 257 -11.15 -4.74 -0.51
C VAL A 257 -11.58 -4.95 0.94
N ALA A 258 -11.73 -3.88 1.72
CA ALA A 258 -12.26 -3.94 3.07
C ALA A 258 -13.73 -4.39 3.08
N GLY A 259 -14.55 -3.89 2.15
CA GLY A 259 -15.92 -4.36 1.99
C GLY A 259 -15.97 -5.87 1.72
N LEU A 260 -15.10 -6.36 0.85
CA LEU A 260 -14.96 -7.78 0.55
C LEU A 260 -14.49 -8.59 1.77
N LEU A 261 -13.53 -8.07 2.52
CA LEU A 261 -12.99 -8.70 3.73
C LEU A 261 -14.06 -8.84 4.82
N PHE A 262 -14.75 -7.74 5.15
CA PHE A 262 -15.71 -7.72 6.25
C PHE A 262 -17.06 -8.34 5.89
N ILE A 263 -17.55 -8.15 4.66
CA ILE A 263 -18.84 -8.73 4.21
C ILE A 263 -18.64 -10.16 3.73
N GLY A 264 -17.60 -10.42 2.93
CA GLY A 264 -17.28 -11.75 2.39
C GLY A 264 -16.79 -12.71 3.46
N GLY A 265 -15.84 -12.27 4.31
CA GLY A 265 -15.33 -13.08 5.43
C GLY A 265 -16.30 -13.19 6.60
N GLY A 266 -17.04 -12.11 6.92
CA GLY A 266 -17.97 -12.11 8.05
C GLY A 266 -19.34 -12.71 7.74
N VAL A 267 -20.07 -12.12 6.79
CA VAL A 267 -21.50 -12.43 6.57
C VAL A 267 -21.70 -13.62 5.63
N LEU A 268 -20.79 -13.83 4.68
CA LEU A 268 -20.95 -14.83 3.62
C LEU A 268 -20.05 -16.06 3.80
N GLY A 269 -19.13 -16.07 4.76
CA GLY A 269 -18.25 -17.21 5.04
C GLY A 269 -17.39 -17.65 3.84
N ALA A 270 -17.09 -16.73 2.91
CA ALA A 270 -16.39 -17.05 1.67
C ALA A 270 -14.88 -17.13 1.92
N GLY A 271 -14.32 -18.33 2.10
CA GLY A 271 -12.91 -18.49 2.51
C GLY A 271 -11.90 -17.97 1.49
N MET A 272 -11.86 -18.51 0.27
CA MET A 272 -10.83 -18.10 -0.71
C MET A 272 -10.85 -16.58 -1.00
N LEU A 273 -12.05 -15.99 -1.01
CA LEU A 273 -12.22 -14.57 -1.27
C LEU A 273 -11.75 -13.72 -0.07
N ASN A 274 -11.96 -14.23 1.15
CA ASN A 274 -11.43 -13.67 2.37
C ASN A 274 -9.89 -13.67 2.34
N ASP A 275 -9.25 -14.78 1.97
CA ASP A 275 -7.79 -14.93 1.95
C ASP A 275 -7.12 -13.93 1.00
N ILE A 276 -7.67 -13.78 -0.21
CA ILE A 276 -7.17 -12.79 -1.18
C ILE A 276 -7.44 -11.37 -0.66
N SER A 277 -8.64 -11.10 -0.13
CA SER A 277 -8.98 -9.75 0.34
C SER A 277 -8.16 -9.31 1.54
N LEU A 278 -7.80 -10.24 2.43
CA LEU A 278 -6.98 -9.97 3.61
C LEU A 278 -5.54 -9.63 3.22
N SER A 279 -4.92 -10.42 2.34
CA SER A 279 -3.58 -10.14 1.83
C SER A 279 -3.53 -8.80 1.09
N LEU A 280 -4.54 -8.51 0.27
CA LEU A 280 -4.69 -7.21 -0.36
C LEU A 280 -4.85 -6.08 0.65
N PHE A 281 -5.71 -6.24 1.66
CA PHE A 281 -5.97 -5.20 2.66
C PHE A 281 -4.71 -4.84 3.45
N VAL A 282 -4.03 -5.86 3.99
CA VAL A 282 -2.80 -5.69 4.76
C VAL A 282 -1.69 -5.11 3.90
N GLY A 283 -1.47 -5.68 2.71
CA GLY A 283 -0.40 -5.26 1.82
C GLY A 283 -0.58 -3.86 1.24
N LEU A 284 -1.81 -3.47 0.89
CA LEU A 284 -2.12 -2.10 0.44
C LEU A 284 -1.88 -1.07 1.56
N ALA A 285 -2.28 -1.39 2.79
CA ALA A 285 -2.04 -0.52 3.94
C ALA A 285 -0.54 -0.39 4.26
N ALA A 286 0.19 -1.50 4.23
CA ALA A 286 1.64 -1.53 4.45
C ALA A 286 2.40 -0.76 3.36
N GLY A 287 2.04 -0.97 2.09
CA GLY A 287 2.67 -0.30 0.95
C GLY A 287 2.44 1.21 0.92
N ALA A 288 1.23 1.66 1.25
CA ALA A 288 0.95 3.09 1.36
C ALA A 288 1.74 3.76 2.51
N TYR A 289 1.97 3.03 3.60
CA TYR A 289 2.83 3.51 4.67
C TYR A 289 4.30 3.52 4.25
N SER A 290 4.81 2.45 3.63
CA SER A 290 6.24 2.33 3.32
C SER A 290 6.69 3.32 2.24
N SER A 291 5.88 3.58 1.22
CA SER A 291 6.18 4.54 0.15
C SER A 291 6.42 5.95 0.72
N ILE A 292 5.55 6.39 1.63
CA ILE A 292 5.58 7.74 2.22
C ILE A 292 6.63 7.86 3.33
N PHE A 293 6.67 6.90 4.25
CA PHE A 293 7.43 7.03 5.50
C PHE A 293 8.80 6.36 5.47
N ILE A 294 9.08 5.51 4.47
CA ILE A 294 10.34 4.76 4.37
C ILE A 294 11.08 5.09 3.09
N ALA A 295 10.45 4.87 1.92
CA ALA A 295 11.13 4.91 0.63
C ALA A 295 11.77 6.29 0.36
N THR A 296 10.99 7.36 0.37
CA THR A 296 11.51 8.70 0.07
C THR A 296 12.48 9.25 1.12
N PRO A 297 12.23 9.11 2.44
CA PRO A 297 13.24 9.45 3.44
C PRO A 297 14.56 8.68 3.26
N LEU A 298 14.49 7.41 2.84
CA LEU A 298 15.68 6.58 2.61
C LEU A 298 16.47 7.07 1.40
N VAL A 299 15.79 7.47 0.32
CA VAL A 299 16.44 8.17 -0.80
C VAL A 299 17.16 9.42 -0.31
N ALA A 300 16.50 10.23 0.52
CA ALA A 300 17.09 11.46 1.04
C ALA A 300 18.38 11.18 1.85
N ASP A 301 18.41 10.16 2.70
CA ASP A 301 19.61 9.78 3.45
C ASP A 301 20.73 9.24 2.53
N LEU A 302 20.40 8.37 1.58
CA LEU A 302 21.37 7.85 0.60
C LEU A 302 21.97 8.96 -0.27
N LYS A 303 21.18 9.99 -0.58
CA LYS A 303 21.58 11.15 -1.37
C LYS A 303 22.36 12.19 -0.58
N GLU A 304 21.93 12.51 0.63
CA GLU A 304 22.67 13.43 1.50
C GLU A 304 24.04 12.86 1.92
N ALA A 305 24.27 11.55 1.77
CA ALA A 305 25.59 10.95 1.95
C ALA A 305 26.60 11.37 0.86
N GLU A 306 26.13 11.76 -0.34
CA GLU A 306 26.98 12.14 -1.46
C GLU A 306 27.77 13.45 -1.21
N PRO A 307 29.04 13.55 -1.64
CA PRO A 307 29.85 14.76 -1.46
C PRO A 307 29.21 16.02 -2.06
N GLN A 308 28.58 15.90 -3.22
CA GLN A 308 27.92 17.02 -3.91
C GLN A 308 26.72 17.55 -3.11
N MET A 309 25.91 16.64 -2.54
CA MET A 309 24.75 17.02 -1.73
C MET A 309 25.15 17.58 -0.36
N LYS A 310 26.24 17.07 0.23
CA LYS A 310 26.85 17.67 1.44
C LYS A 310 27.32 19.10 1.19
N ALA A 311 28.00 19.32 0.06
CA ALA A 311 28.46 20.65 -0.35
C ALA A 311 27.27 21.59 -0.58
N LEU A 312 26.22 21.12 -1.27
CA LEU A 312 24.98 21.87 -1.44
C LEU A 312 24.37 22.26 -0.09
N LYS A 313 24.18 21.31 0.82
CA LYS A 313 23.61 21.54 2.15
C LYS A 313 24.39 22.60 2.92
N LYS A 314 25.73 22.52 2.89
CA LYS A 314 26.60 23.54 3.50
C LYS A 314 26.38 24.94 2.89
N ARG A 315 26.29 25.06 1.57
CA ARG A 315 26.05 26.34 0.88
C ARG A 315 24.68 26.93 1.22
N VAL A 316 23.63 26.10 1.24
CA VAL A 316 22.27 26.52 1.60
C VAL A 316 22.23 27.05 3.04
N LEU A 317 22.80 26.29 3.99
CA LEU A 317 22.83 26.71 5.39
C LEU A 317 23.67 27.97 5.61
N ALA A 318 24.81 28.10 4.93
CA ALA A 318 25.64 29.31 4.99
C ALA A 318 24.90 30.54 4.46
N LYS A 319 24.20 30.42 3.33
CA LYS A 319 23.40 31.52 2.76
C LYS A 319 22.25 31.93 3.69
N ARG A 320 21.55 30.96 4.29
CA ARG A 320 20.50 31.24 5.29
C ARG A 320 21.03 31.93 6.54
N ALA A 321 22.19 31.50 7.04
CA ALA A 321 22.84 32.15 8.17
C ALA A 321 23.25 33.60 7.85
N GLN A 322 23.74 33.87 6.63
CA GLN A 322 24.05 35.21 6.17
C GLN A 322 22.80 36.11 6.07
N ALA A 323 21.70 35.60 5.50
CA ALA A 323 20.44 36.34 5.42
C ALA A 323 19.87 36.67 6.82
N ALA A 324 19.89 35.69 7.73
CA ALA A 324 19.48 35.90 9.12
C ALA A 324 20.33 36.95 9.85
N ALA A 325 21.65 36.97 9.60
CA ALA A 325 22.55 37.97 10.17
C ALA A 325 22.32 39.39 9.61
N LYS A 326 21.77 39.53 8.40
CA LYS A 326 21.40 40.81 7.79
C LYS A 326 20.03 41.34 8.24
N GLY A 327 19.31 40.60 9.08
CA GLY A 327 17.96 40.98 9.51
C GLY A 327 16.90 40.90 8.41
N GLU A 328 17.22 40.25 7.28
CA GLU A 328 16.24 39.94 6.24
C GLU A 328 15.28 38.88 6.80
N SER A 329 14.03 39.24 7.05
CA SER A 329 13.00 38.30 7.49
C SER A 329 12.81 37.21 6.44
N ALA A 330 12.65 35.96 6.89
CA ALA A 330 12.54 34.77 6.05
C ALA A 330 11.42 34.81 4.97
N GLU A 331 10.50 35.77 5.04
CA GLU A 331 9.45 36.04 4.05
C GLU A 331 9.92 36.81 2.81
N SER A 332 10.93 37.70 2.89
CA SER A 332 11.35 38.50 1.71
C SER A 332 12.14 37.68 0.68
N ALA A 333 12.78 36.59 1.12
CA ALA A 333 13.49 35.67 0.23
C ALA A 333 12.56 34.72 -0.56
N ALA A 334 11.26 34.68 -0.22
CA ALA A 334 10.28 33.87 -0.93
C ALA A 334 9.58 34.63 -2.07
N ASP A 335 9.33 35.94 -1.89
CA ASP A 335 8.56 36.76 -2.83
C ASP A 335 9.41 37.55 -3.84
N GLU A 336 10.67 37.91 -3.54
CA GLU A 336 11.52 38.64 -4.51
C GLU A 336 12.03 37.77 -5.68
N VAL A 337 11.90 36.44 -5.61
CA VAL A 337 12.45 35.52 -6.63
C VAL A 337 11.37 35.03 -7.61
N ALA A 338 10.13 35.51 -7.49
CA ALA A 338 9.07 35.21 -8.45
C ALA A 338 9.15 36.06 -9.75
N TYR A 339 9.95 37.14 -9.75
CA TYR A 339 10.00 38.11 -10.86
C TYR A 339 11.11 37.88 -11.90
N ASP A 340 12.13 37.07 -11.61
CA ASP A 340 13.31 36.90 -12.49
C ASP A 340 13.28 35.61 -13.33
N ALA A 341 12.17 34.87 -13.37
CA ALA A 341 12.08 33.59 -14.08
C ALA A 341 11.54 33.68 -15.52
N ASP A 342 11.27 34.88 -16.05
CA ASP A 342 10.55 35.05 -17.33
C ASP A 342 11.29 35.89 -18.39
N GLU A 343 12.63 35.91 -18.36
CA GLU A 343 13.42 36.45 -19.48
C GLU A 343 14.43 35.42 -20.00
N SER A 344 13.99 34.65 -20.99
CA SER A 344 14.88 34.20 -22.06
C SER A 344 14.11 34.08 -23.38
N ASP A 345 14.50 34.95 -24.31
CA ASP A 345 14.08 35.13 -25.71
C ASP A 345 13.79 33.84 -26.50
N ASP A 346 12.72 33.89 -27.30
CA ASP A 346 12.75 33.41 -28.68
C ASP A 346 11.88 34.31 -29.59
N ALA A 347 12.42 34.58 -30.78
CA ALA A 347 12.11 35.73 -31.64
C ALA A 347 10.84 35.61 -32.52
N ALA A 348 10.02 36.69 -32.51
CA ALA A 348 9.31 37.46 -33.58
C ALA A 348 8.89 36.83 -34.95
N PRO A 349 8.05 37.51 -35.79
CA PRO A 349 6.76 38.20 -35.55
C PRO A 349 5.68 37.95 -36.67
N ALA A 350 4.39 38.23 -36.44
CA ALA A 350 3.46 38.72 -37.50
C ALA A 350 2.08 39.22 -36.99
N VAL A 351 1.96 40.56 -36.90
CA VAL A 351 0.87 41.47 -37.35
C VAL A 351 -0.60 40.96 -37.44
N VAL A 352 -1.54 41.64 -36.75
CA VAL A 352 -2.56 42.62 -37.27
C VAL A 352 -3.66 42.90 -36.21
N GLY A 353 -3.64 44.13 -35.65
CA GLY A 353 -4.80 45.05 -35.57
C GLY A 353 -5.83 44.95 -34.41
N PRO A 354 -6.42 46.10 -33.96
CA PRO A 354 -6.94 46.26 -32.60
C PRO A 354 -8.47 46.39 -32.49
N ARG A 355 -9.05 46.21 -31.30
CA ARG A 355 -10.36 46.80 -30.98
C ARG A 355 -10.50 47.29 -29.54
N ASN A 356 -10.70 48.61 -29.45
CA ASN A 356 -11.04 49.42 -28.28
C ASN A 356 -12.26 48.93 -27.51
N GLN A 357 -12.20 49.01 -26.18
CA GLN A 357 -13.33 49.46 -25.33
C GLN A 357 -12.78 50.17 -24.07
N PRO A 358 -13.17 51.43 -23.80
CA PRO A 358 -12.78 52.12 -22.58
C PRO A 358 -13.78 51.93 -21.44
N ALA A 359 -13.24 51.87 -20.22
CA ALA A 359 -13.94 51.92 -18.95
C ALA A 359 -14.56 53.30 -18.69
N SER A 360 -15.73 53.34 -18.02
CA SER A 360 -16.20 54.57 -17.36
C SER A 360 -16.45 54.32 -15.87
N ARG A 361 -15.81 55.15 -15.06
CA ARG A 361 -16.04 55.37 -13.63
C ARG A 361 -17.06 56.49 -13.47
N GLY A 362 -17.94 56.39 -12.48
CA GLY A 362 -18.79 57.52 -12.07
C GLY A 362 -19.49 57.29 -10.73
N ARG A 363 -18.94 57.86 -9.66
CA ARG A 363 -19.52 57.97 -8.31
C ARG A 363 -20.72 58.94 -8.29
N GLY A 364 -21.71 58.66 -7.43
CA GLY A 364 -22.25 59.69 -6.54
C GLY A 364 -23.77 59.91 -6.51
N ARG A 365 -24.36 59.51 -5.36
CA ARG A 365 -25.44 60.16 -4.57
C ARG A 365 -26.78 60.53 -5.23
N GLY A 366 -27.87 59.98 -4.66
CA GLY A 366 -29.21 60.57 -4.70
C GLY A 366 -30.34 59.59 -4.37
N ARG A 367 -30.80 59.59 -3.11
CA ARG A 367 -32.05 58.97 -2.58
C ARG A 367 -33.31 59.63 -3.22
N PRO A 368 -34.57 59.23 -2.89
CA PRO A 368 -35.15 57.92 -2.54
C PRO A 368 -36.55 57.67 -3.19
N SER A 369 -37.19 56.56 -2.77
CA SER A 369 -38.66 56.32 -2.67
C SER A 369 -39.32 55.56 -3.82
N GLY A 370 -40.26 54.69 -3.44
CA GLY A 370 -41.27 54.14 -4.37
C GLY A 370 -41.55 52.66 -4.20
N LYS A 371 -42.50 52.36 -3.33
CA LYS A 371 -43.17 51.05 -3.13
C LYS A 371 -44.02 50.63 -4.34
N ARG A 372 -44.35 49.32 -4.37
CA ARG A 372 -45.45 48.63 -5.08
C ARG A 372 -45.19 48.41 -6.59
N ARG A 373 -45.48 47.24 -7.15
CA ARG A 373 -46.54 46.27 -6.84
C ARG A 373 -46.09 44.85 -7.14
#